data_AF-A0A1Z8WVI3-F1
#
_entry.id   AF-A0A1Z8WVI3-F1
#
_cell.length_a   1.000
_cell.length_b   1.000
_cell.length_c   1.000
_cell.angle_alpha   90.00
_cell.angle_beta   90.00
_cell.angle_gamma   90.00
#
_symmetry.space_group_name_H-M   'P 1'
#
loop_
_entity.id
_entity.type
_entity.pdbx_description
1 polymer ?
#
loop_
_entity_poly.entity_id
_entity_poly.type
_entity_poly.pdbx_seq_one_letter_code
_entity_poly.pdbx_strand_id
1 'polypeptide(L)'
;MKKKIAGKIIWEFPGGKCEKDETSEQTLHRELKEELDIEVQKALLIKRFTTNLNGLNYDLMVFSVVKWVGKCTGLEGQILKWVSMSKLCNFNMHEPNKNIIASLMLPDKIMITPYLDRDYDFFLEKLDLLKFYDIELLQLRLTNNESINKLISKEIKNNFYNKVKIMINSSMSEFDANYFDGIHLPFNEAKKLTARPVKKTYLFSVSCHSQEEIEHANLIDADFVYLSPIKKTKSHPNSDFLGWLEGEKIAVTSKKPVYALGGMSIDDVPSAKEKGFQGIAGITTFWDVGSNI
;
A
#
# COMPACT_ATOMS: atom_id res chain seq x y z
N MET A 1 -11.24 -15.25 11.90
CA MET A 1 -12.15 -16.00 12.78
C MET A 1 -13.59 -15.53 12.57
N LYS A 2 -14.57 -16.38 12.85
CA LYS A 2 -16.00 -16.05 12.75
C LYS A 2 -16.59 -15.94 14.16
N LYS A 3 -17.10 -14.77 14.54
CA LYS A 3 -17.73 -14.51 15.85
C LYS A 3 -19.13 -13.88 15.68
N LYS A 4 -19.91 -13.89 16.76
CA LYS A 4 -21.22 -13.23 16.82
C LYS A 4 -21.03 -11.84 17.45
N ILE A 5 -21.18 -10.78 16.65
CA ILE A 5 -21.06 -9.39 17.09
C ILE A 5 -22.41 -8.71 16.90
N ALA A 6 -22.97 -8.14 17.96
CA ALA A 6 -24.27 -7.45 17.94
C ALA A 6 -25.39 -8.24 17.23
N GLY A 7 -25.45 -9.56 17.48
CA GLY A 7 -26.46 -10.46 16.89
C GLY A 7 -26.16 -10.94 15.46
N LYS A 8 -25.14 -10.41 14.78
CA LYS A 8 -24.74 -10.81 13.43
C LYS A 8 -23.52 -11.73 13.48
N ILE A 9 -23.48 -12.72 12.60
CA ILE A 9 -22.31 -13.58 12.46
C ILE A 9 -21.40 -12.97 11.39
N ILE A 10 -20.21 -12.53 11.79
CA ILE A 10 -19.28 -11.80 10.93
C ILE A 10 -17.87 -12.38 11.04
N TRP A 11 -17.06 -12.18 10.00
CA TRP A 11 -15.66 -12.56 9.99
C TRP A 11 -14.76 -11.40 10.40
N GLU A 12 -13.71 -11.70 11.15
CA GLU A 12 -12.70 -10.74 11.56
C GLU A 12 -11.31 -11.36 11.70
N PHE A 13 -10.28 -10.51 11.74
CA PHE A 13 -8.95 -10.91 12.15
C PHE A 13 -8.87 -11.05 13.68
N PRO A 14 -8.05 -11.99 14.20
CA PRO A 14 -7.86 -12.16 15.63
C PRO A 14 -7.10 -10.98 16.24
N GLY A 15 -7.29 -10.76 17.54
CA GLY A 15 -6.68 -9.66 18.30
C GLY A 15 -7.69 -8.94 19.19
N GLY A 16 -7.20 -7.93 19.89
CA GLY A 16 -8.02 -7.16 20.83
C GLY A 16 -7.42 -5.82 21.20
N LYS A 17 -7.84 -5.30 22.36
CA LYS A 17 -7.54 -3.93 22.77
C LYS A 17 -6.27 -3.90 23.61
N CYS A 18 -5.44 -2.88 23.37
CA CYS A 18 -4.32 -2.58 24.23
C CYS A 18 -4.78 -2.24 25.65
N GLU A 19 -4.27 -2.95 26.64
CA GLU A 19 -4.49 -2.60 28.04
C GLU A 19 -3.58 -1.47 28.48
N LYS A 20 -3.81 -0.98 29.70
CA LYS A 20 -2.98 0.06 30.30
C LYS A 20 -1.56 -0.50 30.48
N ASP A 21 -0.56 0.28 30.08
CA ASP A 21 0.86 -0.04 30.21
C ASP A 21 1.36 -1.19 29.29
N GLU A 22 0.55 -1.63 28.32
CA GLU A 22 0.98 -2.53 27.24
C GLU A 22 1.49 -1.77 26.01
N THR A 23 2.48 -2.35 25.33
CA THR A 23 2.81 -2.03 23.93
C THR A 23 1.90 -2.81 22.98
N SER A 24 1.77 -2.35 21.74
CA SER A 24 1.02 -3.05 20.70
C SER A 24 1.47 -4.50 20.49
N GLU A 25 2.77 -4.74 20.60
CA GLU A 25 3.38 -6.07 20.49
C GLU A 25 3.00 -6.95 21.67
N GLN A 26 3.05 -6.42 22.91
CA GLN A 26 2.62 -7.17 24.09
C GLN A 26 1.14 -7.56 24.00
N THR A 27 0.28 -6.63 23.59
CA THR A 27 -1.14 -6.89 23.32
C THR A 27 -1.32 -7.99 22.27
N LEU A 28 -0.60 -7.91 21.14
CA LEU A 28 -0.66 -8.94 20.10
C LEU A 28 -0.30 -10.33 20.64
N HIS A 29 0.75 -10.42 21.46
CA HIS A 29 1.18 -11.69 22.05
C HIS A 29 0.12 -12.25 23.02
N ARG A 30 -0.43 -11.42 23.90
CA ARG A 30 -1.47 -11.82 24.86
C ARG A 30 -2.74 -12.27 24.16
N GLU A 31 -3.29 -11.43 23.29
CA GLU A 31 -4.56 -11.67 22.60
C GLU A 31 -4.49 -12.93 21.71
N LEU A 32 -3.41 -13.13 20.96
CA LEU A 32 -3.29 -14.34 20.13
C LEU A 32 -3.06 -15.61 20.97
N LYS A 33 -2.49 -15.49 22.17
CA LYS A 33 -2.41 -16.61 23.11
C LYS A 33 -3.78 -16.97 23.66
N GLU A 34 -4.55 -15.96 24.08
CA GLU A 34 -5.90 -16.10 24.65
C GLU A 34 -6.92 -16.61 23.62
N GLU A 35 -6.88 -16.09 22.39
CA GLU A 35 -7.86 -16.45 21.37
C GLU A 35 -7.51 -17.72 20.60
N LEU A 36 -6.21 -17.96 20.34
CA LEU A 36 -5.75 -18.94 19.35
C LEU A 36 -4.78 -20.01 19.87
N ASP A 37 -4.36 -19.94 21.14
CA ASP A 37 -3.32 -20.79 21.73
C ASP A 37 -1.98 -20.79 20.97
N ILE A 38 -1.56 -19.60 20.50
CA ILE A 38 -0.26 -19.45 19.83
C ILE A 38 0.64 -18.46 20.55
N GLU A 39 1.95 -18.74 20.51
CA GLU A 39 2.99 -17.84 20.98
C GLU A 39 3.68 -17.19 19.78
N VAL A 40 3.48 -15.89 19.61
CA VAL A 40 4.10 -15.12 18.54
C VAL A 40 5.62 -15.08 18.74
N GLN A 41 6.37 -15.42 17.69
CA GLN A 41 7.84 -15.36 17.67
C GLN A 41 8.34 -14.22 16.80
N LYS A 42 7.60 -13.89 15.74
CA LYS A 42 7.90 -12.76 14.86
C LYS A 42 6.60 -12.23 14.24
N ALA A 43 6.37 -10.95 14.45
CA ALA A 43 5.29 -10.19 13.82
C ALA A 43 5.87 -8.94 13.15
N LEU A 44 5.23 -8.49 12.07
CA LEU A 44 5.59 -7.30 11.33
C LEU A 44 4.37 -6.38 11.28
N LEU A 45 4.52 -5.11 11.68
CA LEU A 45 3.48 -4.11 11.45
C LEU A 45 3.29 -3.95 9.94
N ILE A 46 2.06 -4.12 9.46
CA ILE A 46 1.72 -4.01 8.04
C ILE A 46 0.79 -2.84 7.74
N LYS A 47 0.06 -2.34 8.74
CA LYS A 47 -0.84 -1.19 8.59
C LYS A 47 -1.13 -0.56 9.94
N ARG A 48 -1.22 0.77 9.99
CA ARG A 48 -1.85 1.52 11.07
C ARG A 48 -2.89 2.47 10.49
N PHE A 49 -4.05 2.58 11.13
CA PHE A 49 -5.08 3.55 10.72
C PHE A 49 -6.04 3.80 11.87
N THR A 50 -6.70 4.95 11.81
CA THR A 50 -7.77 5.33 12.72
C THR A 50 -9.13 5.08 12.10
N THR A 51 -10.13 4.77 12.92
CA THR A 51 -11.52 4.66 12.47
C THR A 51 -12.48 5.07 13.58
N ASN A 52 -13.63 5.61 13.19
CA ASN A 52 -14.72 5.90 14.12
C ASN A 52 -15.79 4.81 14.00
N LEU A 53 -16.08 4.13 15.10
CA LEU A 53 -17.14 3.12 15.18
C LEU A 53 -18.00 3.43 16.38
N ASN A 54 -19.31 3.60 16.14
CA ASN A 54 -20.30 3.88 17.18
C ASN A 54 -19.93 5.10 18.06
N GLY A 55 -19.35 6.14 17.45
CA GLY A 55 -18.95 7.36 18.16
C GLY A 55 -17.62 7.28 18.90
N LEU A 56 -16.94 6.13 18.88
CA LEU A 56 -15.61 5.94 19.47
C LEU A 56 -14.54 5.91 18.40
N ASN A 57 -13.43 6.61 18.64
CA ASN A 57 -12.25 6.59 17.78
C ASN A 57 -11.31 5.45 18.22
N TYR A 58 -10.88 4.64 17.26
CA TYR A 58 -9.93 3.55 17.46
C TYR A 58 -8.68 3.82 16.63
N ASP A 59 -7.50 3.63 17.22
CA ASP A 59 -6.22 3.51 16.52
C ASP A 59 -5.93 2.02 16.37
N LEU A 60 -5.94 1.52 15.13
CA LEU A 60 -5.78 0.12 14.79
C LEU A 60 -4.38 -0.11 14.23
N MET A 61 -3.63 -1.01 14.86
CA MET A 61 -2.39 -1.56 14.34
C MET A 61 -2.59 -3.00 13.92
N VAL A 62 -2.21 -3.31 12.68
CA VAL A 62 -2.40 -4.62 12.06
C VAL A 62 -1.04 -5.25 11.85
N PHE A 63 -0.89 -6.46 12.38
CA PHE A 63 0.35 -7.22 12.30
C PHE A 63 0.20 -8.45 11.42
N SER A 64 1.25 -8.76 10.66
CA SER A 64 1.43 -10.06 10.01
C SER A 64 2.31 -10.92 10.88
N VAL A 65 1.75 -12.01 11.44
CA VAL A 65 2.49 -12.98 12.24
C VAL A 65 3.13 -13.99 11.30
N VAL A 66 4.46 -13.90 11.16
CA VAL A 66 5.24 -14.70 10.20
C VAL A 66 5.93 -15.91 10.85
N LYS A 67 6.01 -15.93 12.19
CA LYS A 67 6.53 -17.07 12.94
C LYS A 67 5.83 -17.15 14.30
N TRP A 68 5.39 -18.35 14.68
CA TRP A 68 4.77 -18.63 15.98
C TRP A 68 5.01 -20.08 16.41
N VAL A 69 4.73 -20.38 17.68
CA VAL A 69 4.71 -21.73 18.27
C VAL A 69 3.27 -22.06 18.68
N GLY A 70 2.90 -23.34 18.62
CA GLY A 70 1.56 -23.82 18.96
C GLY A 70 0.67 -24.07 17.74
N LYS A 71 -0.48 -24.72 17.98
CA LYS A 71 -1.47 -25.03 16.94
C LYS A 71 -2.66 -24.10 17.10
N CYS A 72 -2.85 -23.24 16.10
CA CYS A 72 -3.95 -22.28 16.04
C CYS A 72 -5.32 -22.96 16.23
N THR A 73 -5.95 -22.70 17.37
CA THR A 73 -7.21 -23.31 17.81
C THR A 73 -8.09 -22.24 18.46
N GLY A 74 -9.36 -22.11 18.06
CA GLY A 74 -10.24 -21.08 18.61
C GLY A 74 -10.67 -21.42 20.04
N LEU A 75 -10.17 -20.68 21.03
CA LEU A 75 -10.43 -20.95 22.45
C LEU A 75 -11.76 -20.37 22.98
N GLU A 76 -12.43 -19.53 22.22
CA GLU A 76 -13.69 -18.85 22.57
C GLU A 76 -14.89 -19.33 21.74
N GLY A 77 -14.81 -20.53 21.16
CA GLY A 77 -15.86 -21.08 20.30
C GLY A 77 -15.95 -20.44 18.91
N GLN A 78 -14.93 -19.68 18.51
CA GLN A 78 -14.81 -19.07 17.20
C GLN A 78 -14.42 -20.10 16.13
N ILE A 79 -15.00 -19.97 14.94
CA ILE A 79 -14.61 -20.80 13.80
C ILE A 79 -13.40 -20.16 13.13
N LEU A 80 -12.33 -20.96 12.96
CA LEU A 80 -11.13 -20.57 12.24
C LEU A 80 -11.19 -21.06 10.79
N LYS A 81 -10.60 -20.29 9.88
CA LYS A 81 -10.48 -20.67 8.48
C LYS A 81 -9.21 -20.09 7.88
N TRP A 82 -8.39 -20.97 7.32
CA TRP A 82 -7.24 -20.59 6.49
C TRP A 82 -7.73 -20.27 5.08
N VAL A 83 -7.37 -19.09 4.58
CA VAL A 83 -7.88 -18.52 3.33
C VAL A 83 -6.72 -17.82 2.61
N SER A 84 -6.61 -17.99 1.29
CA SER A 84 -5.67 -17.22 0.48
C SER A 84 -6.07 -15.75 0.42
N MET A 85 -5.11 -14.82 0.33
CA MET A 85 -5.40 -13.38 0.30
C MET A 85 -6.44 -12.99 -0.78
N SER A 86 -6.33 -13.58 -1.96
CA SER A 86 -7.26 -13.38 -3.08
C SER A 86 -8.72 -13.77 -2.80
N LYS A 87 -8.98 -14.61 -1.79
CA LYS A 87 -10.32 -15.05 -1.41
C LYS A 87 -10.90 -14.25 -0.24
N LEU A 88 -10.12 -13.38 0.41
CA LEU A 88 -10.59 -12.60 1.57
C LEU A 88 -11.74 -11.66 1.21
N CYS A 89 -11.77 -11.13 -0.01
CA CYS A 89 -12.85 -10.27 -0.51
C CYS A 89 -14.22 -10.96 -0.57
N ASN A 90 -14.28 -12.29 -0.53
CA ASN A 90 -15.53 -13.07 -0.58
C ASN A 90 -16.17 -13.25 0.81
N PHE A 91 -15.53 -12.78 1.88
CA PHE A 91 -16.04 -12.93 3.24
C PHE A 91 -16.82 -11.69 3.67
N ASN A 92 -17.93 -11.92 4.38
CA ASN A 92 -18.63 -10.86 5.09
C ASN A 92 -17.79 -10.42 6.30
N MET A 93 -16.88 -9.48 6.07
CA MET A 93 -15.92 -8.98 7.05
C MET A 93 -16.48 -7.75 7.78
N HIS A 94 -16.08 -7.58 9.04
CA HIS A 94 -16.30 -6.35 9.78
C HIS A 94 -15.70 -5.15 9.03
N GLU A 95 -16.38 -3.98 9.04
CA GLU A 95 -16.04 -2.83 8.19
C GLU A 95 -14.57 -2.39 8.25
N PRO A 96 -13.94 -2.19 9.44
CA PRO A 96 -12.51 -1.88 9.54
C PRO A 96 -11.61 -2.89 8.83
N ASN A 97 -11.99 -4.17 8.82
CA ASN A 97 -11.17 -5.22 8.22
C ASN A 97 -11.23 -5.21 6.70
N LYS A 98 -12.23 -4.59 6.08
CA LYS A 98 -12.26 -4.38 4.62
C LYS A 98 -11.12 -3.46 4.19
N ASN A 99 -10.81 -2.42 4.98
CA ASN A 99 -9.68 -1.52 4.71
C ASN A 99 -8.33 -2.22 4.83
N ILE A 100 -8.24 -3.23 5.70
CA ILE A 100 -7.05 -4.07 5.85
C ILE A 100 -6.84 -4.91 4.59
N ILE A 101 -7.89 -5.53 4.05
CA ILE A 101 -7.80 -6.40 2.86
C ILE A 101 -7.24 -5.65 1.65
N ALA A 102 -7.69 -4.42 1.40
CA ALA A 102 -7.14 -3.62 0.29
C ALA A 102 -5.63 -3.40 0.44
N SER A 103 -5.16 -3.21 1.67
CA SER A 103 -3.75 -2.97 2.02
C SER A 103 -2.90 -4.23 1.91
N LEU A 104 -3.47 -5.41 2.24
CA LEU A 104 -2.81 -6.70 2.09
C LEU A 104 -2.52 -7.08 0.63
N MET A 105 -3.26 -6.50 -0.31
CA MET A 105 -3.11 -6.78 -1.75
C MET A 105 -2.11 -5.84 -2.45
N LEU A 106 -1.48 -4.94 -1.70
CA LEU A 106 -0.56 -3.93 -2.20
C LEU A 106 0.82 -4.07 -1.53
N PRO A 107 1.93 -3.87 -2.27
CA PRO A 107 3.26 -3.97 -1.71
C PRO A 107 3.59 -2.80 -0.78
N ASP A 108 4.71 -2.85 -0.07
CA ASP A 108 5.19 -1.72 0.74
C ASP A 108 6.22 -0.83 0.02
N LYS A 109 6.57 -1.20 -1.22
CA LYS A 109 7.50 -0.47 -2.07
C LYS A 109 6.90 -0.30 -3.46
N ILE A 110 6.87 0.94 -3.93
CA ILE A 110 6.51 1.26 -5.31
C ILE A 110 7.71 1.94 -5.97
N MET A 111 8.26 1.27 -6.98
CA MET A 111 9.32 1.85 -7.80
C MET A 111 8.66 2.74 -8.86
N ILE A 112 9.16 3.96 -9.03
CA ILE A 112 8.73 4.88 -10.09
C ILE A 112 9.91 5.06 -11.02
N THR A 113 9.73 4.89 -12.33
CA THR A 113 10.82 5.11 -13.29
C THR A 113 11.23 6.59 -13.31
N PRO A 114 12.50 6.93 -13.61
CA PRO A 114 12.86 8.26 -14.04
C PRO A 114 12.10 8.62 -15.32
N TYR A 115 12.16 9.89 -15.74
CA TYR A 115 11.69 10.25 -17.07
C TYR A 115 12.59 9.55 -18.10
N LEU A 116 11.99 8.76 -18.98
CA LEU A 116 12.70 7.88 -19.90
C LEU A 116 12.96 8.57 -21.24
N ASP A 117 13.42 9.83 -21.21
CA ASP A 117 13.65 10.59 -22.45
C ASP A 117 14.79 10.06 -23.31
N ARG A 118 15.73 9.32 -22.74
CA ARG A 118 16.77 8.59 -23.49
C ARG A 118 17.14 7.27 -22.83
N ASP A 119 17.41 6.32 -23.72
CA ASP A 119 18.02 5.01 -23.48
C ASP A 119 17.07 3.91 -22.93
N TYR A 120 16.30 3.33 -23.86
CA TYR A 120 15.53 2.09 -23.62
C TYR A 120 16.44 0.94 -23.17
N ASP A 121 17.68 0.88 -23.68
CA ASP A 121 18.62 -0.18 -23.32
C ASP A 121 19.09 -0.01 -21.87
N PHE A 122 19.36 1.22 -21.43
CA PHE A 122 19.62 1.52 -20.01
C PHE A 122 18.48 1.04 -19.10
N PHE A 123 17.22 1.23 -19.49
CA PHE A 123 16.09 0.71 -18.72
C PHE A 123 16.12 -0.82 -18.62
N LEU A 124 16.39 -1.51 -19.74
CA LEU A 124 16.47 -2.98 -19.77
C LEU A 124 17.60 -3.52 -18.90
N GLU A 125 18.78 -2.91 -18.96
CA GLU A 125 19.94 -3.28 -18.13
C GLU A 125 19.64 -3.16 -16.62
N LYS A 126 18.73 -2.26 -16.25
CA LYS A 126 18.37 -2.00 -14.86
C LYS A 126 17.13 -2.77 -14.39
N LEU A 127 16.56 -3.66 -15.22
CA LEU A 127 15.42 -4.49 -14.80
C LEU A 127 15.74 -5.38 -13.59
N ASP A 128 16.99 -5.82 -13.43
CA ASP A 128 17.39 -6.61 -12.27
C ASP A 128 17.25 -5.86 -10.93
N LEU A 129 17.16 -4.53 -10.94
CA LEU A 129 16.81 -3.74 -9.75
C LEU A 129 15.42 -4.10 -9.20
N LEU A 130 14.47 -4.49 -10.06
CA LEU A 130 13.16 -4.96 -9.62
C LEU A 130 13.27 -6.24 -8.78
N LYS A 131 14.20 -7.14 -9.12
CA LYS A 131 14.48 -8.35 -8.32
C LYS A 131 15.22 -7.99 -7.05
N PHE A 132 16.27 -7.16 -7.17
CA PHE A 132 17.12 -6.77 -6.05
C PHE A 132 16.31 -6.12 -4.91
N TYR A 133 15.34 -5.27 -5.26
CA TYR A 133 14.48 -4.60 -4.29
C TYR A 133 13.15 -5.31 -4.02
N ASP A 134 12.93 -6.50 -4.60
CA ASP A 134 11.67 -7.25 -4.54
C ASP A 134 10.44 -6.36 -4.81
N ILE A 135 10.48 -5.70 -5.96
CA ILE A 135 9.41 -4.80 -6.41
C ILE A 135 8.28 -5.64 -7.02
N GLU A 136 7.06 -5.42 -6.53
CA GLU A 136 5.84 -6.03 -7.08
C GLU A 136 4.97 -5.01 -7.84
N LEU A 137 5.24 -3.71 -7.68
CA LEU A 137 4.51 -2.63 -8.35
C LEU A 137 5.49 -1.57 -8.88
N LEU A 138 5.51 -1.42 -10.20
CA LEU A 138 6.27 -0.41 -10.92
C LEU A 138 5.32 0.64 -11.52
N GLN A 139 5.61 1.91 -11.30
CA GLN A 139 4.98 3.02 -12.00
C GLN A 139 5.90 3.55 -13.11
N LEU A 140 5.47 3.38 -14.34
CA LEU A 140 6.13 3.91 -15.52
C LEU A 140 5.77 5.39 -15.69
N ARG A 141 6.77 6.27 -15.52
CA ARG A 141 6.69 7.66 -15.96
C ARG A 141 6.97 7.71 -17.46
N LEU A 142 5.98 8.16 -18.23
CA LEU A 142 5.94 8.10 -19.68
C LEU A 142 7.20 8.63 -20.37
N THR A 143 7.52 8.01 -21.51
CA THR A 143 8.19 8.67 -22.63
C THR A 143 7.19 9.45 -23.48
N ASN A 144 7.66 10.37 -24.31
CA ASN A 144 6.84 11.01 -25.34
C ASN A 144 6.44 10.05 -26.50
N ASN A 145 6.74 8.75 -26.40
CA ASN A 145 6.47 7.75 -27.42
C ASN A 145 5.64 6.58 -26.84
N GLU A 146 4.36 6.56 -27.19
CA GLU A 146 3.42 5.53 -26.75
C GLU A 146 3.89 4.10 -27.07
N SER A 147 4.54 3.90 -28.23
CA SER A 147 5.03 2.58 -28.65
C SER A 147 6.15 2.07 -27.75
N ILE A 148 7.02 2.97 -27.27
CA ILE A 148 8.09 2.61 -26.32
C ILE A 148 7.49 2.24 -24.96
N ASN A 149 6.50 3.00 -24.48
CA ASN A 149 5.84 2.69 -23.20
C ASN A 149 5.20 1.29 -23.22
N LYS A 150 4.56 0.93 -24.34
CA LYS A 150 3.98 -0.41 -24.56
C LYS A 150 5.04 -1.51 -24.64
N LEU A 151 6.17 -1.23 -25.32
CA LEU A 151 7.29 -2.17 -25.43
C LEU A 151 7.92 -2.47 -24.06
N ILE A 152 8.16 -1.44 -23.25
CA ILE A 152 8.67 -1.58 -21.88
C ILE A 152 7.76 -2.47 -21.05
N SER A 153 6.44 -2.23 -21.10
CA SER A 153 5.47 -3.05 -20.38
C SER A 153 5.55 -4.53 -20.78
N LYS A 154 5.58 -4.83 -22.09
CA LYS A 154 5.72 -6.20 -22.59
C LYS A 154 6.99 -6.86 -22.05
N GLU A 155 8.11 -6.14 -22.07
CA GLU A 155 9.41 -6.69 -21.69
C GLU A 155 9.46 -7.03 -20.19
N ILE A 156 8.92 -6.17 -19.33
CA ILE A 156 8.78 -6.48 -17.89
C ILE A 156 7.87 -7.70 -17.70
N LYS A 157 6.72 -7.74 -18.37
CA LYS A 157 5.78 -8.87 -18.22
C LYS A 157 6.41 -10.20 -18.64
N ASN A 158 7.23 -10.19 -19.70
CA ASN A 158 7.98 -11.36 -20.15
C ASN A 158 9.05 -11.80 -19.15
N ASN A 159 9.87 -10.87 -18.65
CA ASN A 159 10.99 -11.19 -17.76
C ASN A 159 10.54 -11.58 -16.34
N PHE A 160 9.37 -11.11 -15.90
CA PHE A 160 8.88 -11.30 -14.53
C PHE A 160 7.61 -12.16 -14.45
N TYR A 161 7.15 -12.76 -15.56
CA TYR A 161 5.97 -13.63 -15.63
C TYR A 161 4.74 -13.04 -14.93
N ASN A 162 4.48 -11.74 -15.12
CA ASN A 162 3.40 -10.99 -14.47
C ASN A 162 3.50 -10.88 -12.93
N LYS A 163 4.63 -11.20 -12.30
CA LYS A 163 4.86 -10.95 -10.86
C LYS A 163 4.87 -9.44 -10.56
N VAL A 164 5.41 -8.63 -11.48
CA VAL A 164 5.45 -7.18 -11.36
C VAL A 164 4.24 -6.58 -12.07
N LYS A 165 3.40 -5.88 -11.31
CA LYS A 165 2.32 -5.06 -11.87
C LYS A 165 2.86 -3.72 -12.36
N ILE A 166 2.32 -3.23 -13.47
CA ILE A 166 2.80 -2.03 -14.13
C ILE A 166 1.69 -0.99 -14.20
N MET A 167 1.92 0.16 -13.59
CA MET A 167 1.04 1.33 -13.69
C MET A 167 1.64 2.38 -14.62
N ILE A 168 0.79 3.06 -15.38
CA ILE A 168 1.21 4.18 -16.22
C ILE A 168 0.90 5.51 -15.52
N ASN A 169 1.87 6.42 -15.47
CA ASN A 169 1.66 7.79 -15.02
C ASN A 169 1.33 8.67 -16.22
N SER A 170 0.05 8.85 -16.51
CA SER A 170 -0.41 9.46 -17.76
C SER A 170 -1.77 10.13 -17.64
N SER A 171 -2.20 10.77 -18.72
CA SER A 171 -3.60 11.05 -19.00
C SER A 171 -4.41 9.77 -19.28
N MET A 172 -5.73 9.86 -19.14
CA MET A 172 -6.63 8.73 -19.43
C MET A 172 -6.55 8.23 -20.88
N SER A 173 -6.19 9.08 -21.84
CA SER A 173 -6.13 8.71 -23.26
C SER A 173 -5.05 7.70 -23.60
N GLU A 174 -4.05 7.52 -22.75
CA GLU A 174 -2.92 6.62 -23.02
C GLU A 174 -3.02 5.30 -22.23
N PHE A 175 -4.06 5.14 -21.40
CA PHE A 175 -4.26 3.91 -20.66
C PHE A 175 -4.77 2.79 -21.58
N ASP A 176 -3.89 1.82 -21.85
CA ASP A 176 -4.20 0.60 -22.59
C ASP A 176 -4.13 -0.61 -21.66
N ALA A 177 -5.30 -1.19 -21.40
CA ALA A 177 -5.48 -2.34 -20.51
C ALA A 177 -4.75 -3.61 -20.97
N ASN A 178 -4.31 -3.70 -22.23
CA ASN A 178 -3.49 -4.83 -22.69
C ASN A 178 -2.05 -4.74 -22.18
N TYR A 179 -1.61 -3.54 -21.82
CA TYR A 179 -0.24 -3.27 -21.41
C TYR A 179 -0.15 -2.94 -19.93
N PHE A 180 -1.07 -2.17 -19.39
CA PHE A 180 -0.94 -1.66 -18.02
C PHE A 180 -1.98 -2.28 -17.09
N ASP A 181 -1.54 -2.60 -15.89
CA ASP A 181 -2.39 -3.15 -14.83
C ASP A 181 -3.06 -2.03 -14.01
N GLY A 182 -2.70 -0.77 -14.28
CA GLY A 182 -3.35 0.39 -13.70
C GLY A 182 -2.87 1.73 -14.24
N ILE A 183 -3.51 2.79 -13.74
CA ILE A 183 -3.20 4.18 -14.06
C ILE A 183 -2.96 4.99 -12.79
N HIS A 184 -1.98 5.88 -12.84
CA HIS A 184 -1.74 6.92 -11.85
C HIS A 184 -2.08 8.29 -12.45
N LEU A 185 -2.84 9.10 -11.70
CA LEU A 185 -3.16 10.48 -12.09
C LEU A 185 -2.53 11.51 -11.13
N PRO A 186 -1.94 12.60 -11.65
CA PRO A 186 -1.68 13.78 -10.83
C PRO A 186 -3.00 14.43 -10.37
N PHE A 187 -2.98 15.12 -9.21
CA PHE A 187 -4.21 15.65 -8.62
C PHE A 187 -4.97 16.63 -9.53
N ASN A 188 -4.25 17.42 -10.32
CA ASN A 188 -4.83 18.40 -11.25
C ASN A 188 -5.75 17.76 -12.31
N GLU A 189 -5.54 16.50 -12.67
CA GLU A 189 -6.43 15.71 -13.52
C GLU A 189 -7.49 14.99 -12.69
N ALA A 190 -7.10 14.39 -11.57
CA ALA A 190 -8.01 13.66 -10.69
C ALA A 190 -9.16 14.54 -10.15
N LYS A 191 -8.89 15.82 -9.85
CA LYS A 191 -9.89 16.78 -9.35
C LYS A 191 -11.04 17.05 -10.34
N LYS A 192 -10.83 16.75 -11.63
CA LYS A 192 -11.86 16.90 -12.68
C LYS A 192 -12.84 15.72 -12.70
N LEU A 193 -12.48 14.61 -12.06
CA LEU A 193 -13.28 13.39 -12.03
C LEU A 193 -14.29 13.44 -10.88
N THR A 194 -15.48 12.89 -11.12
CA THR A 194 -16.53 12.70 -10.11
C THR A 194 -16.75 11.23 -9.74
N ALA A 195 -16.09 10.32 -10.47
CA ALA A 195 -16.15 8.88 -10.26
C ALA A 195 -14.86 8.23 -10.76
N ARG A 196 -14.67 6.96 -10.39
CA ARG A 196 -13.54 6.15 -10.83
C ARG A 196 -13.45 6.10 -12.37
N PRO A 197 -12.29 6.37 -12.97
CA PRO A 197 -12.18 6.48 -14.43
C PRO A 197 -11.90 5.15 -15.14
N VAL A 198 -11.55 4.09 -14.39
CA VAL A 198 -11.22 2.75 -14.92
C VAL A 198 -11.99 1.65 -14.20
N LYS A 199 -12.14 0.48 -14.84
CA LYS A 199 -12.75 -0.70 -14.22
C LYS A 199 -12.01 -1.09 -12.94
N LYS A 200 -12.72 -1.69 -11.98
CA LYS A 200 -12.16 -2.13 -10.68
C LYS A 200 -11.08 -3.20 -10.77
N THR A 201 -10.96 -3.87 -11.91
CA THR A 201 -9.90 -4.86 -12.17
C THR A 201 -8.53 -4.22 -12.38
N TYR A 202 -8.47 -2.94 -12.73
CA TYR A 202 -7.21 -2.20 -12.94
C TYR A 202 -6.93 -1.32 -11.73
N LEU A 203 -5.67 -1.20 -11.31
CA LEU A 203 -5.29 -0.29 -10.24
C LEU A 203 -5.49 1.17 -10.64
N PHE A 204 -5.92 1.99 -9.70
CA PHE A 204 -6.06 3.42 -9.86
C PHE A 204 -5.44 4.14 -8.67
N SER A 205 -4.53 5.09 -8.91
CA SER A 205 -3.93 5.89 -7.85
C SER A 205 -3.86 7.36 -8.20
N VAL A 206 -3.72 8.19 -7.17
CA VAL A 206 -3.69 9.65 -7.29
C VAL A 206 -2.53 10.20 -6.47
N SER A 207 -1.79 11.16 -7.02
CA SER A 207 -0.86 11.97 -6.22
C SER A 207 -1.65 13.00 -5.43
N CYS A 208 -1.40 13.08 -4.13
CA CYS A 208 -2.03 14.04 -3.22
C CYS A 208 -0.96 14.81 -2.41
N HIS A 209 -1.34 16.00 -1.97
CA HIS A 209 -0.52 16.93 -1.21
C HIS A 209 -1.19 17.43 0.07
N SER A 210 -2.47 17.10 0.29
CA SER A 210 -3.22 17.48 1.49
C SER A 210 -4.32 16.47 1.84
N GLN A 211 -4.96 16.67 2.99
CA GLN A 211 -6.11 15.88 3.43
C GLN A 211 -7.28 15.98 2.46
N GLU A 212 -7.60 17.19 1.99
CA GLU A 212 -8.71 17.45 1.08
C GLU A 212 -8.52 16.71 -0.26
N GLU A 213 -7.29 16.64 -0.75
CA GLU A 213 -6.97 15.90 -1.98
C GLU A 213 -7.17 14.38 -1.80
N ILE A 214 -6.80 13.84 -0.63
CA ILE A 214 -7.06 12.44 -0.29
C ILE A 214 -8.55 12.16 -0.17
N GLU A 215 -9.32 13.07 0.42
CA GLU A 215 -10.77 12.95 0.50
C GLU A 215 -11.42 12.91 -0.88
N HIS A 216 -10.95 13.74 -1.82
CA HIS A 216 -11.37 13.66 -3.21
C HIS A 216 -10.96 12.34 -3.86
N ALA A 217 -9.72 11.87 -3.64
CA ALA A 217 -9.26 10.57 -4.15
C ALA A 217 -10.09 9.40 -3.59
N ASN A 218 -10.57 9.49 -2.34
CA ASN A 218 -11.48 8.54 -1.74
C ASN A 218 -12.85 8.54 -2.45
N LEU A 219 -13.38 9.73 -2.79
CA LEU A 219 -14.66 9.90 -3.49
C LEU A 219 -14.64 9.24 -4.88
N ILE A 220 -13.57 9.48 -5.64
CA ILE A 220 -13.38 8.86 -6.97
C ILE A 220 -12.83 7.42 -6.87
N ASP A 221 -12.80 6.87 -5.66
CA ASP A 221 -12.54 5.49 -5.35
C ASP A 221 -11.19 5.00 -5.90
N ALA A 222 -10.13 5.79 -5.67
CA ALA A 222 -8.75 5.36 -5.84
C ALA A 222 -8.45 4.12 -4.98
N ASP A 223 -7.53 3.26 -5.44
CA ASP A 223 -7.11 2.08 -4.69
C ASP A 223 -6.02 2.43 -3.67
N PHE A 224 -5.18 3.42 -3.98
CA PHE A 224 -4.22 4.02 -3.07
C PHE A 224 -3.84 5.43 -3.53
N VAL A 225 -3.16 6.18 -2.69
CA VAL A 225 -2.69 7.54 -2.97
C VAL A 225 -1.21 7.71 -2.62
N TYR A 226 -0.57 8.69 -3.24
CA TYR A 226 0.70 9.22 -2.76
C TYR A 226 0.46 10.45 -1.92
N LEU A 227 1.20 10.59 -0.82
CA LEU A 227 1.28 11.84 -0.08
C LEU A 227 2.71 12.36 -0.19
N SER A 228 2.88 13.56 -0.72
CA SER A 228 4.20 14.11 -1.04
C SER A 228 4.26 15.64 -1.00
N PRO A 229 5.46 16.23 -0.88
CA PRO A 229 6.70 15.58 -0.46
C PRO A 229 6.73 15.39 1.07
N ILE A 230 7.14 14.21 1.54
CA ILE A 230 7.31 13.94 2.99
C ILE A 230 8.66 14.44 3.51
N LYS A 231 9.73 14.26 2.74
CA LYS A 231 11.07 14.81 3.03
C LYS A 231 11.47 15.76 1.90
N LYS A 232 12.51 16.58 2.15
CA LYS A 232 13.13 17.39 1.10
C LYS A 232 13.58 16.49 -0.06
N THR A 233 13.26 16.88 -1.28
CA THR A 233 13.54 16.07 -2.48
C THR A 233 14.57 16.77 -3.38
N LYS A 234 15.37 15.99 -4.11
CA LYS A 234 16.23 16.54 -5.17
C LYS A 234 15.44 17.00 -6.40
N SER A 235 14.30 16.35 -6.68
CA SER A 235 13.45 16.66 -7.83
C SER A 235 12.74 18.02 -7.70
N HIS A 236 12.41 18.44 -6.48
CA HIS A 236 11.83 19.74 -6.14
C HIS A 236 12.48 20.30 -4.86
N PRO A 237 13.65 20.96 -4.97
CA PRO A 237 14.44 21.36 -3.80
C PRO A 237 13.94 22.62 -3.07
N ASN A 238 13.07 23.40 -3.74
CA ASN A 238 12.55 24.68 -3.25
C ASN A 238 11.08 24.62 -2.77
N SER A 239 10.44 23.45 -2.80
CA SER A 239 9.08 23.30 -2.28
C SER A 239 9.12 23.01 -0.78
N ASP A 240 8.20 23.63 -0.04
CA ASP A 240 7.87 23.19 1.32
C ASP A 240 7.49 21.70 1.32
N PHE A 241 7.78 21.00 2.40
CA PHE A 241 7.47 19.58 2.56
C PHE A 241 6.62 19.37 3.82
N LEU A 242 5.74 18.37 3.78
CA LEU A 242 4.78 18.07 4.86
C LEU A 242 5.49 17.64 6.14
N GLY A 243 6.57 16.88 6.01
CA GLY A 243 7.23 16.22 7.12
C GLY A 243 6.45 15.00 7.62
N TRP A 244 7.12 14.18 8.43
CA TRP A 244 6.52 12.97 8.99
C TRP A 244 5.34 13.25 9.92
N LEU A 245 5.38 14.35 10.70
CA LEU A 245 4.36 14.66 11.69
C LEU A 245 3.01 14.99 11.04
N GLU A 246 2.99 15.90 10.06
CA GLU A 246 1.76 16.22 9.33
C GLU A 246 1.35 15.06 8.41
N GLY A 247 2.33 14.39 7.79
CA GLY A 247 2.10 13.20 6.99
C GLY A 247 1.38 12.09 7.76
N GLU A 248 1.77 11.83 9.01
CA GLU A 248 1.13 10.84 9.89
C GLU A 248 -0.34 11.19 10.15
N LYS A 249 -0.64 12.43 10.54
CA LYS A 249 -2.02 12.89 10.83
C LYS A 249 -2.97 12.61 9.65
N ILE A 250 -2.46 12.82 8.43
CA ILE A 250 -3.20 12.59 7.19
C ILE A 250 -3.27 11.08 6.88
N ALA A 251 -2.13 10.37 6.94
CA ALA A 251 -2.06 8.97 6.56
C ALA A 251 -2.93 8.07 7.43
N VAL A 252 -2.93 8.27 8.76
CA VAL A 252 -3.73 7.44 9.68
C VAL A 252 -5.23 7.67 9.56
N THR A 253 -5.69 8.81 9.03
CA THR A 253 -7.13 9.09 8.86
C THR A 253 -7.64 8.71 7.47
N SER A 254 -6.74 8.39 6.54
CA SER A 254 -7.09 7.98 5.18
C SER A 254 -7.84 6.65 5.15
N LYS A 255 -8.93 6.61 4.39
CA LYS A 255 -9.67 5.37 4.08
C LYS A 255 -8.95 4.48 3.08
N LYS A 256 -7.96 5.02 2.37
CA LYS A 256 -7.17 4.32 1.35
C LYS A 256 -5.72 4.20 1.78
N PRO A 257 -5.01 3.12 1.38
CA PRO A 257 -3.57 3.02 1.53
C PRO A 257 -2.85 4.29 1.02
N VAL A 258 -1.96 4.84 1.84
CA VAL A 258 -1.17 6.04 1.52
C VAL A 258 0.30 5.63 1.43
N TYR A 259 0.97 5.95 0.34
CA TYR A 259 2.44 5.78 0.26
C TYR A 259 3.12 7.12 0.48
N ALA A 260 4.15 7.10 1.32
CA ALA A 260 5.04 8.24 1.48
C ALA A 260 5.87 8.40 0.21
N LEU A 261 5.85 9.60 -0.37
CA LEU A 261 6.62 9.93 -1.57
C LEU A 261 7.41 11.23 -1.36
N GLY A 262 8.59 11.28 -1.97
CA GLY A 262 9.48 12.44 -1.94
C GLY A 262 10.55 12.32 -0.86
N GLY A 263 11.79 12.03 -1.29
CA GLY A 263 12.96 11.95 -0.42
C GLY A 263 13.06 10.67 0.42
N MET A 264 12.32 9.62 0.05
CA MET A 264 12.28 8.35 0.78
C MET A 264 13.55 7.51 0.56
N SER A 265 13.92 6.74 1.58
CA SER A 265 14.87 5.62 1.52
C SER A 265 14.12 4.30 1.76
N ILE A 266 14.68 3.17 1.34
CA ILE A 266 14.14 1.83 1.65
C ILE A 266 14.08 1.61 3.17
N ASP A 267 15.03 2.17 3.91
CA ASP A 267 15.07 2.10 5.37
C ASP A 267 13.91 2.88 6.04
N ASP A 268 13.18 3.71 5.29
CA ASP A 268 12.00 4.41 5.81
C ASP A 268 10.76 3.51 5.89
N VAL A 269 10.73 2.34 5.24
CA VAL A 269 9.53 1.48 5.18
C VAL A 269 8.97 1.16 6.57
N PRO A 270 9.75 0.74 7.59
CA PRO A 270 9.22 0.48 8.92
C PRO A 270 8.59 1.73 9.56
N SER A 271 9.31 2.85 9.55
CA SER A 271 8.83 4.12 10.10
C SER A 271 7.59 4.65 9.36
N ALA A 272 7.49 4.42 8.05
CA ALA A 272 6.32 4.77 7.26
C ALA A 272 5.09 3.98 7.75
N LYS A 273 5.23 2.67 7.97
CA LYS A 273 4.14 1.82 8.47
C LYS A 273 3.67 2.20 9.87
N GLU A 274 4.60 2.52 10.76
CA GLU A 274 4.29 3.03 12.11
C GLU A 274 3.49 4.34 12.06
N LYS A 275 3.73 5.18 11.05
CA LYS A 275 3.06 6.46 10.83
C LYS A 275 1.79 6.36 9.97
N GLY A 276 1.29 5.15 9.73
CA GLY A 276 0.03 4.91 9.00
C GLY A 276 0.15 4.85 7.48
N PHE A 277 1.36 4.98 6.93
CA PHE A 277 1.58 4.74 5.51
C PHE A 277 1.57 3.23 5.21
N GLN A 278 1.14 2.86 4.01
CA GLN A 278 1.28 1.50 3.48
C GLN A 278 2.76 1.14 3.25
N GLY A 279 3.57 2.15 2.93
CA GLY A 279 4.96 2.00 2.59
C GLY A 279 5.49 3.24 1.88
N ILE A 280 6.48 3.06 1.02
CA ILE A 280 7.13 4.15 0.28
C ILE A 280 6.95 4.02 -1.23
N ALA A 281 6.97 5.16 -1.91
CA ALA A 281 7.17 5.26 -3.34
C ALA A 281 8.38 6.15 -3.64
N GLY A 282 9.12 5.87 -4.72
CA GLY A 282 10.34 6.61 -5.01
C GLY A 282 10.90 6.41 -6.41
N ILE A 283 11.74 7.35 -6.84
CA ILE A 283 12.56 7.26 -8.06
C ILE A 283 14.00 6.97 -7.63
N THR A 284 14.75 8.00 -7.25
CA THR A 284 16.19 7.93 -6.90
C THR A 284 16.51 6.81 -5.91
N THR A 285 15.63 6.56 -4.95
CA THR A 285 15.70 5.48 -3.94
C THR A 285 15.99 4.11 -4.55
N PHE A 286 15.47 3.84 -5.74
CA PHE A 286 15.57 2.55 -6.40
C PHE A 286 16.48 2.57 -7.63
N TRP A 287 16.75 3.74 -8.23
CA TRP A 287 17.50 3.84 -9.49
C TRP A 287 18.95 4.30 -9.31
N ASP A 288 19.30 5.02 -8.24
CA ASP A 288 20.65 5.58 -8.03
C ASP A 288 21.62 4.57 -7.39
N VAL A 289 21.48 3.28 -7.73
CA VAL A 289 22.36 2.21 -7.23
C VAL A 289 23.64 2.19 -8.06
N GLY A 290 24.56 3.08 -7.70
CA GLY A 290 25.99 2.95 -8.02
C GLY A 290 26.49 3.67 -9.28
N SER A 291 27.02 4.88 -9.07
CA SER A 291 28.31 5.29 -9.66
C SER A 291 29.51 4.63 -8.94
N ASN A 292 29.26 3.63 -8.07
CA ASN A 292 30.21 2.96 -7.19
C ASN A 292 29.79 1.50 -6.93
N ILE A 293 29.57 0.72 -8.00
CA ILE A 293 29.75 -0.74 -7.99
C ILE A 293 30.81 -1.03 -9.04
#